data_AF-A0A3A5ADQ4-F1
#
_entry.id   AF-A0A3A5ADQ4-F1
#
_cell.length_a   1.000
_cell.length_b   1.000
_cell.length_c   1.000
_cell.angle_alpha   90.00
_cell.angle_beta   90.00
_cell.angle_gamma   90.00
#
_symmetry.space_group_name_H-M   'P 1'
#
loop_
_entity.id
_entity.type
_entity.pdbx_description
1 polymer ?
#
loop_
_entity_poly.entity_id
_entity_poly.type
_entity_poly.pdbx_seq_one_letter_code
_entity_poly.pdbx_strand_id
1 'polypeptide(L)'
;MSKVIDIEDRLKLEQKKKAKVDKAKKLEAVRRTIQCTRCLARCAKCNVQFDTQEMYQRFKGPHRFCAGCQEEYEEFVRLRGTGEQSPYYWHNKAWFRVWETWLDYQQAMKEYGESTEFLDLVREVEWER
;
A
#
# COMPACT_ATOMS: atom_id res chain seq x y z
N MET A 1 5.98 -52.04 -16.33
CA MET A 1 4.90 -51.06 -16.14
C MET A 1 4.95 -50.29 -14.81
N SER A 2 5.79 -50.66 -13.82
CA SER A 2 5.89 -49.90 -12.55
C SER A 2 6.72 -48.61 -12.62
N LYS A 3 7.72 -48.53 -13.50
CA LYS A 3 8.57 -47.32 -13.64
C LYS A 3 7.84 -46.09 -14.20
N VAL A 4 6.73 -46.27 -14.92
CA VAL A 4 5.96 -45.15 -15.51
C VAL A 4 5.08 -44.49 -14.44
N ILE A 5 4.51 -45.28 -13.52
CA ILE A 5 3.68 -44.80 -12.41
C ILE A 5 4.53 -43.93 -11.45
N ASP A 6 5.79 -44.30 -11.19
CA ASP A 6 6.73 -43.52 -10.37
C ASP A 6 7.08 -42.15 -10.97
N ILE A 7 7.21 -42.05 -12.30
CA ILE A 7 7.53 -40.79 -12.98
C ILE A 7 6.33 -39.84 -12.97
N GLU A 8 5.12 -40.34 -13.22
CA GLU A 8 3.90 -39.54 -13.16
C GLU A 8 3.65 -38.99 -11.75
N ASP A 9 3.88 -39.79 -10.71
CA ASP A 9 3.70 -39.37 -9.32
C ASP A 9 4.74 -38.34 -8.90
N ARG A 10 5.99 -38.49 -9.35
CA ARG A 10 7.03 -37.47 -9.16
C ARG A 10 6.69 -36.17 -9.89
N LEU A 11 6.16 -36.24 -11.11
CA LEU A 11 5.75 -35.06 -11.88
C LEU A 11 4.60 -34.33 -11.17
N LYS A 12 3.59 -35.06 -10.69
CA LYS A 12 2.47 -34.51 -9.90
C LYS A 12 2.95 -33.88 -8.59
N LEU A 13 3.92 -34.49 -7.91
CA LEU A 13 4.49 -33.95 -6.67
C LEU A 13 5.22 -32.62 -6.92
N GLU A 14 6.05 -32.55 -7.97
CA GLU A 14 6.75 -31.31 -8.33
C GLU A 14 5.79 -30.21 -8.79
N GLN A 15 4.74 -30.56 -9.54
CA GLN A 15 3.66 -29.62 -9.89
C GLN A 15 2.95 -29.08 -8.64
N LYS A 16 2.60 -29.95 -7.68
CA LYS A 16 2.00 -29.53 -6.40
C LYS A 16 2.90 -28.60 -5.60
N LYS A 17 4.21 -28.89 -5.54
CA LYS A 17 5.20 -28.01 -4.88
C LYS A 17 5.26 -26.64 -5.55
N LYS A 18 5.34 -26.61 -6.88
CA LYS A 18 5.38 -25.37 -7.67
C LYS A 18 4.12 -24.54 -7.46
N ALA A 19 2.93 -25.16 -7.52
CA ALA A 19 1.66 -24.50 -7.26
C ALA A 19 1.59 -23.89 -5.85
N LYS A 20 2.09 -24.60 -4.83
CA LYS A 20 2.13 -24.08 -3.45
C LYS A 20 3.04 -22.85 -3.31
N VAL A 21 4.21 -22.88 -3.95
CA VAL A 21 5.15 -21.74 -3.93
C VAL A 21 4.54 -20.55 -4.69
N ASP A 22 3.91 -20.79 -5.82
CA ASP A 22 3.25 -19.75 -6.62
C ASP A 22 2.10 -19.09 -5.83
N LYS A 23 1.25 -19.90 -5.19
CA LYS A 23 0.20 -19.42 -4.29
C LYS A 23 0.75 -18.54 -3.17
N ALA A 24 1.86 -18.95 -2.54
CA ALA A 24 2.48 -18.16 -1.48
C ALA A 24 2.98 -16.79 -1.99
N LYS A 25 3.54 -16.74 -3.21
CA LYS A 25 3.96 -15.48 -3.85
C LYS A 25 2.78 -14.57 -4.16
N LYS A 26 1.70 -15.12 -4.73
CA LYS A 26 0.46 -14.39 -5.02
C LYS A 26 -0.14 -13.78 -3.75
N LEU A 27 -0.25 -14.57 -2.69
CA LEU A 27 -0.77 -14.12 -1.41
C LEU A 27 0.09 -13.01 -0.79
N GLU A 28 1.40 -13.13 -0.87
CA GLU A 28 2.32 -12.09 -0.37
C GLU A 28 2.20 -10.79 -1.16
N ALA A 29 2.05 -10.85 -2.49
CA ALA A 29 1.85 -9.68 -3.33
C ALA A 29 0.55 -8.92 -2.96
N VAL A 30 -0.54 -9.65 -2.73
CA VAL A 30 -1.82 -9.08 -2.26
C VAL A 30 -1.65 -8.44 -0.88
N ARG A 31 -1.02 -9.16 0.06
CA ARG A 31 -0.79 -8.66 1.44
C ARG A 31 -0.02 -7.35 1.45
N ARG A 32 1.09 -7.26 0.70
CA ARG A 32 1.92 -6.04 0.65
C ARG A 32 1.15 -4.82 0.15
N THR A 33 0.24 -5.04 -0.78
CA THR A 33 -0.56 -3.96 -1.38
C THR A 33 -1.70 -3.52 -0.45
N ILE A 34 -2.41 -4.46 0.20
CA ILE A 34 -3.61 -4.18 1.00
C ILE A 34 -3.31 -3.85 2.48
N GLN A 35 -2.37 -4.55 3.13
CA GLN A 35 -2.16 -4.42 4.58
C GLN A 35 -1.58 -3.06 4.97
N CYS A 36 -0.68 -2.51 4.15
CA CYS A 36 -0.04 -1.22 4.45
C CYS A 36 -0.94 -0.02 4.13
N THR A 37 -1.79 -0.12 3.11
CA THR A 37 -2.65 0.98 2.66
C THR A 37 -3.89 1.20 3.53
N ARG A 38 -4.33 0.19 4.27
CA ARG A 38 -5.56 0.23 5.10
C ARG A 38 -5.30 0.14 6.61
N CYS A 39 -4.04 0.16 7.05
CA CYS A 39 -3.73 0.07 8.48
C CYS A 39 -4.18 1.33 9.22
N LEU A 40 -5.23 1.21 10.04
CA LEU A 40 -5.81 2.33 10.77
C LEU A 40 -4.93 2.84 11.93
N ALA A 41 -3.89 2.10 12.29
CA ALA A 41 -2.99 2.39 13.41
C ALA A 41 -1.67 3.05 13.01
N ARG A 42 -1.53 3.49 11.74
CA ARG A 42 -0.29 4.07 11.21
C ARG A 42 -0.54 5.33 10.39
N CYS A 43 0.46 6.22 10.39
CA CYS A 43 0.48 7.40 9.53
C CYS A 43 0.61 7.01 8.06
N ALA A 44 -0.26 7.53 7.20
CA ALA A 44 -0.22 7.30 5.76
C ALA A 44 1.08 7.82 5.09
N LYS A 45 1.75 8.82 5.68
CA LYS A 45 2.98 9.41 5.13
C LYS A 45 4.26 8.76 5.67
N CYS A 46 4.41 8.72 7.00
CA CYS A 46 5.66 8.31 7.66
C CYS A 46 5.60 6.91 8.30
N ASN A 47 4.46 6.22 8.24
CA ASN A 47 4.24 4.89 8.81
C ASN A 47 4.42 4.76 10.34
N VAL A 48 4.63 5.87 11.06
CA VAL A 48 4.71 5.84 12.52
C VAL A 48 3.40 5.30 13.09
N GLN A 49 3.50 4.40 14.07
CA GLN A 49 2.35 3.92 14.83
C GLN A 49 1.94 4.97 15.85
N PHE A 50 0.64 5.14 16.04
CA PHE A 50 0.10 6.07 17.03
C PHE A 50 -1.22 5.57 17.59
N ASP A 51 -1.64 6.14 18.72
CA ASP A 51 -2.93 5.84 19.31
C ASP A 51 -4.06 6.35 18.39
N THR A 52 -4.91 5.42 17.98
CA THR A 52 -6.04 5.68 17.09
C THR A 52 -7.10 6.58 17.72
N GLN A 53 -7.19 6.64 19.05
CA GLN A 53 -8.24 7.39 19.75
C GLN A 53 -8.07 8.91 19.57
N GLU A 54 -6.85 9.43 19.69
CA GLU A 54 -6.55 10.83 19.40
C GLU A 54 -6.69 11.17 17.92
N MET A 55 -6.40 10.20 17.04
CA MET A 55 -6.48 10.39 15.59
C MET A 55 -7.92 10.58 15.11
N TYR A 56 -8.89 9.81 15.61
CA TYR A 56 -10.30 9.97 15.22
C TYR A 56 -10.86 11.35 15.54
N GLN A 57 -10.35 12.01 16.58
CA GLN A 57 -10.75 13.37 16.93
C GLN A 57 -10.09 14.44 16.05
N ARG A 58 -8.88 14.17 15.54
CA ARG A 58 -8.08 15.11 14.73
C ARG A 58 -8.26 14.95 13.23
N PHE A 59 -8.80 13.82 12.77
CA PHE A 59 -8.86 13.47 11.36
C PHE A 59 -9.73 14.44 10.55
N LYS A 60 -9.08 15.23 9.69
CA LYS A 60 -9.72 16.09 8.69
C LYS A 60 -9.08 15.78 7.34
N GLY A 61 -9.80 15.07 6.46
CA GLY A 61 -9.37 14.85 5.07
C GLY A 61 -9.40 13.38 4.62
N PRO A 62 -8.77 13.05 3.47
CA PRO A 62 -8.80 11.70 2.90
C PRO A 62 -7.72 10.76 3.47
N HIS A 63 -6.65 11.29 4.08
CA HIS A 63 -5.50 10.53 4.55
C HIS A 63 -5.27 10.69 6.04
N ARG A 64 -4.95 9.59 6.74
CA ARG A 64 -4.74 9.57 8.19
C ARG A 64 -3.29 9.87 8.50
N PHE A 65 -3.03 11.01 9.14
CA PHE A 65 -1.68 11.41 9.50
C PHE A 65 -1.48 11.40 11.03
N CYS A 66 -0.22 11.25 11.45
CA CYS A 66 0.17 11.67 12.79
C CYS A 66 0.17 13.21 12.87
N ALA A 67 0.19 13.78 14.08
CA ALA A 67 0.12 15.23 14.28
C ALA A 67 1.13 16.01 13.42
N GLY A 68 2.41 15.61 13.41
CA GLY A 68 3.42 16.30 12.60
C GLY A 68 3.17 16.19 11.09
N CYS A 69 2.76 15.03 10.58
CA CYS A 69 2.42 14.92 9.15
C CYS A 69 1.13 15.66 8.78
N GLN A 70 0.19 15.85 9.73
CA GLN A 70 -1.02 16.62 9.52
C GLN A 70 -0.68 18.11 9.36
N GLU A 71 0.11 18.67 10.27
CA GLU A 71 0.55 20.08 10.23
C GLU A 71 1.29 20.40 8.91
N GLU A 72 2.24 19.53 8.54
CA GLU A 72 3.00 19.68 7.30
C GLU A 72 2.12 19.57 6.05
N TYR A 73 1.11 18.67 6.06
CA TYR A 73 0.18 18.52 4.95
C TYR A 73 -0.75 19.74 4.81
N GLU A 74 -1.25 20.28 5.92
CA GLU A 74 -2.09 21.48 5.92
C GLU A 74 -1.35 22.69 5.38
N GLU A 75 -0.09 22.88 5.78
CA GLU A 75 0.77 23.93 5.23
C GLU A 75 1.03 23.70 3.73
N PHE A 76 1.28 22.46 3.30
CA PHE A 76 1.43 22.15 1.87
C PHE A 76 0.18 22.51 1.07
N VAL A 77 -1.01 22.11 1.55
CA VAL A 77 -2.29 22.43 0.91
C VAL A 77 -2.50 23.94 0.85
N ARG A 78 -2.20 24.67 1.93
CA ARG A 78 -2.30 26.13 2.00
C ARG A 78 -1.42 26.79 0.93
N LEU A 79 -0.13 26.45 0.90
CA LEU A 79 0.83 27.01 -0.06
C LEU A 79 0.48 26.65 -1.50
N ARG A 80 0.02 25.42 -1.75
CA ARG A 80 -0.45 24.98 -3.08
C ARG A 80 -1.66 25.78 -3.55
N GLY A 81 -2.57 26.13 -2.64
CA GLY A 81 -3.79 26.88 -2.93
C GLY A 81 -3.56 28.38 -3.12
N THR A 82 -2.68 28.99 -2.31
CA THR A 82 -2.42 30.45 -2.36
C THR A 82 -1.31 30.84 -3.33
N GLY A 83 -0.38 29.92 -3.65
CA GLY A 83 0.83 30.23 -4.42
C GLY A 83 1.87 31.06 -3.65
N GLU A 84 1.66 31.25 -2.35
CA GLU A 84 2.61 31.95 -1.47
C GLU A 84 3.87 31.13 -1.24
N GLN A 85 4.94 31.81 -0.83
CA GLN A 85 6.13 31.15 -0.30
C GLN A 85 5.96 30.91 1.19
N SER A 86 6.45 29.75 1.68
CA SER A 86 6.44 29.50 3.10
C SER A 86 7.43 30.41 3.82
N PRO A 87 7.12 30.90 5.04
CA PRO A 87 8.07 31.64 5.86
C PRO A 87 9.21 30.75 6.40
N TYR A 88 9.09 29.42 6.28
CA TYR A 88 10.06 28.46 6.81
C TYR A 88 11.06 27.99 5.74
N TYR A 89 12.35 28.05 6.04
CA TYR A 89 13.41 27.71 5.06
C TYR A 89 13.41 26.22 4.64
N TRP A 90 12.85 25.33 5.46
CA TRP A 90 12.77 23.90 5.16
C TRP A 90 11.57 23.53 4.28
N HIS A 91 10.56 24.41 4.14
CA HIS A 91 9.46 24.27 3.17
C HIS A 91 9.87 24.77 1.79
N ASN A 92 11.01 24.29 1.31
CA ASN A 92 11.56 24.64 0.01
C ASN A 92 10.89 23.83 -1.12
N LYS A 93 11.32 24.07 -2.37
CA LYS A 93 10.81 23.37 -3.56
C LYS A 93 10.91 21.85 -3.49
N ALA A 94 11.95 21.32 -2.83
CA ALA A 94 12.12 19.87 -2.69
C ALA A 94 11.09 19.30 -1.71
N TRP A 95 10.83 19.99 -0.59
CA TRP A 95 9.76 19.63 0.35
C TRP A 95 8.40 19.63 -0.34
N PHE A 96 8.10 20.65 -1.15
CA PHE A 96 6.85 20.72 -1.91
C PHE A 96 6.71 19.53 -2.88
N ARG A 97 7.78 19.22 -3.62
CA ARG A 97 7.84 18.08 -4.54
C ARG A 97 7.64 16.74 -3.83
N VAL A 98 8.13 16.58 -2.60
CA VAL A 98 7.90 15.37 -1.80
C VAL A 98 6.41 15.15 -1.55
N TRP A 99 5.66 16.22 -1.29
CA TRP A 99 4.21 16.13 -1.08
C TRP A 99 3.45 15.85 -2.38
N GLU A 100 3.79 16.54 -3.48
CA GLU A 100 3.19 16.25 -4.79
C GLU A 100 3.41 14.80 -5.21
N THR A 101 4.67 14.35 -5.18
CA THR A 101 5.02 12.98 -5.57
C THR A 101 4.35 11.95 -4.65
N TRP A 102 4.17 12.28 -3.37
CA TRP A 102 3.47 11.40 -2.45
C TRP A 102 1.98 11.28 -2.79
N LEU A 103 1.32 12.37 -3.18
CA LEU A 103 -0.07 12.33 -3.65
C LEU A 103 -0.20 11.52 -4.94
N ASP A 104 0.70 11.72 -5.89
CA ASP A 104 0.73 10.95 -7.14
C ASP A 104 0.92 9.45 -6.85
N TYR A 105 1.80 9.10 -5.91
CA TYR A 105 1.98 7.73 -5.45
C TYR A 105 0.70 7.17 -4.80
N GLN A 106 -0.01 7.94 -3.96
CA GLN A 106 -1.28 7.48 -3.39
C GLN A 106 -2.32 7.20 -4.48
N GLN A 107 -2.39 8.05 -5.51
CA GLN A 107 -3.30 7.88 -6.63
C GLN A 107 -2.93 6.64 -7.46
N ALA A 108 -1.65 6.45 -7.80
CA ALA A 108 -1.18 5.27 -8.53
C ALA A 108 -1.44 3.96 -7.75
N MET A 109 -1.28 3.97 -6.42
CA MET A 109 -1.60 2.83 -5.57
C MET A 109 -3.10 2.50 -5.57
N LYS A 110 -3.95 3.52 -5.58
CA LYS A 110 -5.40 3.35 -5.70
C LYS A 110 -5.76 2.73 -7.06
N GLU A 111 -5.25 3.30 -8.15
CA GLU A 111 -5.48 2.81 -9.50
C GLU A 111 -5.00 1.37 -9.68
N TYR A 112 -3.82 1.03 -9.16
CA TYR A 112 -3.33 -0.34 -9.16
C TYR A 112 -4.25 -1.28 -8.36
N GLY A 113 -4.72 -0.85 -7.19
CA GLY A 113 -5.69 -1.62 -6.39
C GLY A 113 -7.04 -1.82 -7.08
N GLU A 114 -7.40 -0.95 -8.02
CA GLU A 114 -8.62 -1.00 -8.83
C GLU A 114 -8.40 -1.68 -10.20
N SER A 115 -7.15 -2.06 -10.54
CA SER A 115 -6.83 -2.73 -11.80
C SER A 115 -7.46 -4.12 -11.89
N THR A 116 -7.81 -4.53 -13.12
CA THR A 116 -8.48 -5.83 -13.34
C THR A 116 -7.59 -6.97 -12.91
N GLU A 117 -6.31 -6.89 -13.24
CA GLU A 117 -5.28 -7.88 -12.92
C GLU A 117 -5.09 -8.05 -11.41
N PHE A 118 -5.10 -6.95 -10.65
CA PHE A 118 -4.99 -7.02 -9.20
C PHE A 118 -6.26 -7.60 -8.56
N LEU A 119 -7.44 -7.22 -9.06
CA LEU A 119 -8.71 -7.79 -8.58
C LEU A 119 -8.81 -9.28 -8.89
N ASP A 120 -8.33 -9.74 -10.05
CA ASP A 120 -8.21 -11.16 -10.39
C ASP A 120 -7.27 -11.88 -9.43
N LEU A 121 -6.11 -11.30 -9.15
CA LEU A 121 -5.15 -11.85 -8.19
C LEU A 121 -5.77 -11.98 -6.78
N VAL A 122 -6.52 -10.97 -6.32
CA VAL A 122 -7.24 -11.03 -5.03
C VAL A 122 -8.27 -12.15 -5.02
N ARG A 123 -9.08 -12.27 -6.09
CA ARG A 123 -10.07 -13.34 -6.24
C ARG A 123 -9.44 -14.73 -6.21
N GLU A 124 -8.32 -14.94 -6.92
CA GLU A 124 -7.57 -16.19 -6.90
C GLU A 124 -7.14 -16.59 -5.48
N VAL A 125 -6.66 -15.64 -4.67
CA VAL A 125 -6.16 -15.96 -3.32
C VAL A 125 -7.25 -16.00 -2.24
N GLU A 126 -8.38 -15.31 -2.43
CA GLU A 126 -9.52 -15.33 -1.49
C GLU A 126 -10.40 -16.57 -1.66
N TRP A 127 -10.63 -17.05 -2.89
CA TRP A 127 -11.50 -18.21 -3.17
C TRP A 127 -10.91 -19.56 -2.77
N GLU A 128 -9.58 -19.65 -2.59
CA GLU A 128 -8.90 -20.87 -2.17
C GLU A 128 -8.72 -20.98 -0.64
N ARG A 129 -9.61 -20.34 0.11
CA ARG A 129 -9.64 -20.32 1.58
C ARG A 129 -10.87 -21.07 2.10
#